data_AF-A0A0G1T1L0-F1
#
_entry.id   AF-A0A0G1T1L0-F1
#
_cell.length_a   1.000
_cell.length_b   1.000
_cell.length_c   1.000
_cell.angle_alpha   90.00
_cell.angle_beta   90.00
_cell.angle_gamma   90.00
#
_symmetry.space_group_name_H-M   'P 1'
#
loop_
_entity.id
_entity.type
_entity.pdbx_description
1 polymer ?
#
loop_
_entity_poly.entity_id
_entity_poly.type
_entity_poly.pdbx_seq_one_letter_code
_entity_poly.pdbx_strand_id
1 'polypeptide(L)' 'MRLTFYGAAKMVTGSNYLLESGGEKILIDCGLRQGSNYSER' A
#
# COMPACT_ATOMS: atom_id res chain seq x y z
N MET A 1 -11.73 -14.69 3.13
CA MET A 1 -10.68 -13.70 3.47
C MET A 1 -9.74 -13.57 2.30
N ARG A 2 -9.55 -12.36 1.77
CA ARG A 2 -8.64 -12.05 0.65
C ARG A 2 -7.86 -10.79 0.97
N LEU A 3 -6.55 -10.80 0.71
CA LEU A 3 -5.67 -9.64 0.86
C LEU A 3 -5.11 -9.24 -0.51
N THR A 4 -5.34 -8.01 -0.92
CA THR A 4 -4.82 -7.44 -2.18
C THR A 4 -3.76 -6.40 -1.88
N PHE A 5 -2.62 -6.47 -2.59
CA PHE A 5 -1.49 -5.55 -2.45
C PHE A 5 -1.60 -4.46 -3.53
N TYR A 6 -1.89 -3.22 -3.13
CA TYR A 6 -1.91 -2.06 -4.02
C TYR A 6 -0.62 -1.24 -3.98
N GLY A 7 0.20 -1.44 -2.95
CA GLY A 7 1.49 -0.77 -2.81
C GLY A 7 2.42 -1.52 -1.84
N ALA A 8 3.62 -0.99 -1.62
CA ALA A 8 4.71 -1.66 -0.87
C ALA A 8 5.06 -3.10 -1.34
N ALA A 9 4.63 -3.49 -2.55
CA ALA A 9 4.97 -4.78 -3.14
C ALA A 9 6.40 -4.74 -3.68
N LYS A 10 7.33 -5.44 -3.00
CA LYS A 10 8.77 -5.43 -3.30
C LYS A 10 9.40 -4.02 -3.24
N MET A 11 8.85 -3.15 -2.40
CA MET A 11 9.37 -1.80 -2.14
C MET A 11 9.00 -1.33 -0.73
N VAL A 12 9.68 -0.31 -0.21
CA VAL A 12 9.51 0.16 1.17
C VAL A 12 8.43 1.24 1.31
N THR A 13 8.14 2.00 0.24
CA THR A 13 7.25 3.18 0.28
C THR A 13 5.90 2.89 -0.39
N GLY A 14 4.89 3.72 -0.07
CA GLY A 14 3.56 3.60 -0.66
C GLY A 14 2.74 2.41 -0.15
N SER A 15 2.73 2.13 1.17
CA SER A 15 1.93 1.04 1.73
C SER A 15 0.44 1.24 1.46
N ASN A 16 -0.20 0.22 0.88
CA ASN A 16 -1.65 0.21 0.63
C ASN A 16 -2.11 -1.23 0.41
N TYR A 17 -3.00 -1.71 1.27
CA TYR A 17 -3.53 -3.07 1.23
C TYR A 17 -5.04 -3.06 1.43
N LEU A 18 -5.74 -3.90 0.67
CA LEU A 18 -7.18 -4.10 0.83
C LEU A 18 -7.44 -5.48 1.40
N LEU A 19 -8.03 -5.52 2.60
CA LEU A 19 -8.54 -6.75 3.21
C LEU A 19 -10.04 -6.87 2.93
N GLU A 20 -10.44 -7.98 2.34
CA GLU A 20 -11.84 -8.32 2.08
C GLU A 20 -12.21 -9.57 2.89
N SER A 21 -13.15 -9.41 3.80
CA SER A 21 -13.60 -10.50 4.67
C SER A 21 -15.02 -10.23 5.18
N GLY A 22 -15.87 -11.25 5.20
CA GLY A 22 -17.23 -11.14 5.76
C GLY A 22 -18.14 -10.13 5.06
N GLY A 23 -17.89 -9.79 3.80
CA GLY A 23 -18.62 -8.75 3.07
C GLY A 23 -18.07 -7.34 3.28
N GLU A 24 -17.18 -7.16 4.24
CA GLU A 24 -16.53 -5.89 4.54
C GLU A 24 -15.27 -5.67 3.70
N LYS A 25 -14.95 -4.39 3.50
CA LYS A 25 -13.72 -3.93 2.83
C LYS A 25 -12.97 -2.96 3.73
N ILE A 26 -11.77 -3.36 4.15
CA ILE A 26 -10.92 -2.57 5.04
C ILE A 26 -9.68 -2.17 4.27
N LEU A 27 -9.47 -0.85 4.13
CA LEU A 27 -8.24 -0.29 3.63
C LEU A 27 -7.23 -0.18 4.78
N ILE A 28 -6.10 -0.86 4.65
CA ILE A 28 -5.00 -0.82 5.61
C ILE A 28 -3.89 0.02 4.97
N ASP A 29 -3.57 1.13 5.62
CA ASP A 29 -2.70 2.20 5.14
C ASP A 29 -3.13 2.87 3.82
N CYS A 30 -2.58 4.07 3.60
CA CYS A 30 -2.60 4.77 2.32
C CYS A 30 -1.36 5.67 2.24
N GLY A 31 -0.19 5.06 2.41
CA GLY A 31 1.09 5.74 2.43
C GLY A 31 1.41 6.35 1.06
N LEU A 32 2.15 7.46 1.06
CA LEU A 32 2.67 8.07 -0.16
C LEU A 32 3.89 7.31 -0.68
N ARG A 33 4.05 7.29 -2.00
CA ARG A 33 5.27 6.77 -2.64
C ARG A 33 6.39 7.80 -2.53
N GLN A 34 7.58 7.35 -2.13
CA GLN A 34 8.76 8.20 -1.88
C GLN A 34 10.03 7.56 -2.49
N GLY A 35 11.15 8.29 -2.42
CA GLY A 35 12.48 7.82 -2.83
C GLY A 35 12.79 8.02 -4.32
N SER A 36 12.24 9.07 -4.94
CA SER A 36 12.63 9.47 -6.29
C SER A 36 13.84 10.40 -6.25
N ASN A 37 14.67 10.38 -7.30
CA ASN A 37 15.86 11.23 -7.43
C ASN A 37 15.57 12.74 -7.28
N TYR A 38 14.30 13.16 -7.43
CA TYR A 38 13.89 14.55 -7.24
C TYR A 38 14.10 15.04 -5.81
N SER A 39 13.94 14.15 -4.82
CA SER A 39 14.01 14.49 -3.39
C SER A 39 15.37 14.16 -2.76
N GLU A 40 16.29 13.59 -3.53
CA GLU A 40 17.63 13.16 -3.09
C GLU A 40 18.75 14.09 -3.63
N ARG A 41 18.38 15.26 -4.18
CA ARG A 41 19.28 16.34 -4.63
C ARG A 41 18.98 17.61 -3.86
#